data_AF-A0A7W6N9U6-F1
#
_entry.id   AF-A0A7W6N9U6-F1
#
_cell.length_a   1.000
_cell.length_b   1.000
_cell.length_c   1.000
_cell.angle_alpha   90.00
_cell.angle_beta   90.00
_cell.angle_gamma   90.00
#
_symmetry.space_group_name_H-M   'P 1'
#
loop_
_entity.id
_entity.type
_entity.pdbx_description
1 polymer ?
#
loop_
_entity_poly.entity_id
_entity_poly.type
_entity_poly.pdbx_seq_one_letter_code
_entity_poly.pdbx_strand_id
1 'polypeptide(L)'
;MNQSGMRHDRRLPPTAPPSLAERIRLEMESFTPSEKRAAHLLLSHYPFAGLDTVAEFASRAGISAPSALRFVTRLGFSGFPDFQKHLREELEAQLLSPLAKAGPADKSQGAPALSSFSEAVIGNLRATVENIAPAEFEAVVTLLSDPRRHIHFTGGRFTGALARYAESHFRIVRSNVDFIEGQPALWRDRMIEIGKKDVIVAFDIRRYQEDVTALCETAAKQGATIVLLTDPWLSPIARVARHVLPAHIVAPSNWDSSAGLLLLTEALVATVTKRLWETAKPRMEAVERLRSEKA
;
A
#
# COMPACT_ATOMS: atom_id res chain seq x y z
N MET A 1 20.04 -29.12 -40.93
CA MET A 1 20.10 -27.65 -40.88
C MET A 1 18.71 -27.11 -41.21
N ASN A 2 17.89 -26.83 -40.20
CA ASN A 2 17.03 -25.64 -40.11
C ASN A 2 16.22 -25.71 -38.81
N GLN A 3 16.72 -25.02 -37.78
CA GLN A 3 15.90 -24.58 -36.65
C GLN A 3 15.28 -23.24 -37.08
N SER A 4 13.97 -23.20 -37.26
CA SER A 4 13.24 -21.94 -37.47
C SER A 4 12.26 -21.75 -36.32
N GLY A 5 12.43 -20.62 -35.64
CA GLY A 5 11.95 -20.37 -34.29
C GLY A 5 10.44 -20.17 -34.19
N MET A 6 9.82 -20.95 -33.31
CA MET A 6 8.57 -20.53 -32.66
C MET A 6 8.89 -19.44 -31.64
N ARG A 7 8.74 -18.19 -32.06
CA ARG A 7 8.56 -17.07 -31.13
C ARG A 7 7.22 -17.29 -30.44
N HIS A 8 7.24 -17.89 -29.25
CA HIS A 8 6.09 -17.80 -28.35
C HIS A 8 5.91 -16.33 -27.98
N ASP A 9 4.95 -15.67 -28.63
CA ASP A 9 4.35 -14.43 -28.15
C ASP A 9 3.67 -14.77 -26.81
N ARG A 10 4.45 -14.81 -25.72
CA ARG A 10 3.95 -14.94 -24.36
C ARG A 10 3.29 -13.61 -24.00
N ARG A 11 2.06 -13.42 -24.47
CA ARG A 11 1.16 -12.46 -23.83
C ARG A 11 0.92 -12.97 -22.43
N LEU A 12 1.52 -12.28 -21.46
CA LEU A 12 1.27 -12.50 -20.04
C LEU A 12 -0.25 -12.46 -19.82
N PRO A 13 -0.80 -13.29 -18.92
CA PRO A 13 -2.20 -13.17 -18.54
C PRO A 13 -2.45 -11.73 -18.10
N PRO A 14 -3.61 -11.14 -18.44
CA PRO A 14 -3.93 -9.79 -18.03
C PRO A 14 -3.78 -9.72 -16.51
N THR A 15 -2.95 -8.77 -16.04
CA THR A 15 -2.98 -8.33 -14.65
C THR A 15 -4.44 -8.09 -14.28
N ALA A 16 -4.86 -8.46 -13.07
CA ALA A 16 -6.21 -8.14 -12.60
C ALA A 16 -6.51 -6.66 -12.93
N PRO A 17 -7.71 -6.34 -13.44
CA PRO A 17 -8.03 -4.97 -13.83
C PRO A 17 -7.75 -4.04 -12.65
N PRO A 18 -7.14 -2.86 -12.89
CA PRO A 18 -6.78 -1.95 -11.81
C PRO A 18 -8.03 -1.60 -11.01
N SER A 19 -7.90 -1.59 -9.69
CA SER A 19 -8.97 -1.15 -8.80
C SER A 19 -9.40 0.28 -9.14
N LEU A 20 -10.64 0.64 -8.84
CA LEU A 20 -11.10 1.99 -9.09
C LEU A 20 -10.28 3.02 -8.29
N ALA A 21 -9.85 2.67 -7.08
CA ALA A 21 -8.93 3.51 -6.30
C ALA A 21 -7.62 3.81 -7.04
N GLU A 22 -7.02 2.82 -7.71
CA GLU A 22 -5.81 3.02 -8.53
C GLU A 22 -6.06 3.95 -9.70
N ARG A 23 -7.12 3.71 -10.46
CA ARG A 23 -7.49 4.54 -11.61
C ARG A 23 -7.67 6.01 -11.20
N ILE A 24 -8.34 6.24 -10.07
CA ILE A 24 -8.56 7.58 -9.53
C ILE A 24 -7.23 8.24 -9.13
N ARG A 25 -6.31 7.51 -8.50
CA ARG A 25 -4.99 8.05 -8.15
C ARG A 25 -4.17 8.43 -9.38
N LEU A 26 -4.14 7.58 -10.41
CA LEU A 26 -3.42 7.83 -11.65
C LEU A 26 -3.95 9.06 -12.41
N GLU A 27 -5.27 9.23 -12.44
CA GLU A 27 -5.91 10.35 -13.14
C GLU A 27 -6.03 11.61 -12.28
N MET A 28 -5.61 11.58 -11.01
CA MET A 28 -5.83 12.66 -10.03
C MET A 28 -5.43 14.03 -10.55
N GLU A 29 -4.26 14.16 -11.20
CA GLU A 29 -3.78 15.45 -11.69
C GLU A 29 -4.58 16.01 -12.85
N SER A 30 -5.28 15.15 -13.60
CA SER A 30 -6.13 15.56 -14.72
C SER A 30 -7.52 16.04 -14.30
N PHE A 31 -7.91 15.79 -13.04
CA PHE A 31 -9.23 16.14 -12.53
C PHE A 31 -9.40 17.64 -12.28
N THR A 32 -10.60 18.14 -12.58
CA THR A 32 -11.04 19.49 -12.20
C THR A 32 -11.14 19.62 -10.67
N PRO A 33 -11.19 20.84 -10.09
CA PRO A 33 -11.31 21.01 -8.65
C PRO A 33 -12.52 20.30 -8.00
N SER A 34 -13.63 20.17 -8.71
CA SER A 34 -14.80 19.44 -8.19
C SER A 34 -14.62 17.93 -8.26
N GLU A 35 -13.97 17.42 -9.31
CA GLU A 35 -13.64 16.00 -9.44
C GLU A 35 -12.55 15.59 -8.45
N LYS A 36 -11.53 16.42 -8.21
CA LYS A 36 -10.52 16.22 -7.15
C LYS A 36 -11.18 16.08 -5.77
N ARG A 37 -12.19 16.90 -5.47
CA ARG A 37 -12.96 16.78 -4.22
C ARG A 37 -13.75 15.45 -4.13
N ALA A 38 -14.40 15.04 -5.21
CA ALA A 38 -15.10 13.75 -5.28
C ALA A 38 -14.12 12.56 -5.13
N ALA A 39 -12.99 12.61 -5.82
CA ALA A 39 -11.92 11.63 -5.78
C ALA A 39 -11.32 11.52 -4.38
N HIS A 40 -11.00 12.65 -3.73
CA HIS A 40 -10.50 12.66 -2.36
C HIS A 40 -11.51 12.08 -1.36
N LEU A 41 -12.79 12.43 -1.47
CA LEU A 41 -13.82 11.81 -0.63
C LEU A 41 -13.81 10.29 -0.81
N LEU A 42 -13.84 9.82 -2.06
CA LEU A 42 -13.90 8.41 -2.38
C LEU A 42 -12.67 7.65 -1.88
N LEU A 43 -11.46 8.16 -2.13
CA LEU A 43 -10.21 7.55 -1.67
C LEU A 43 -10.07 7.56 -0.15
N SER A 44 -10.53 8.63 0.51
CA SER A 44 -10.45 8.73 1.98
C SER A 44 -11.28 7.65 2.66
N HIS A 45 -12.44 7.27 2.12
CA HIS A 45 -13.32 6.27 2.72
C HIS A 45 -13.63 5.13 1.76
N TYR A 46 -12.63 4.67 1.02
CA TYR A 46 -12.80 3.64 0.00
C TYR A 46 -13.15 2.27 0.62
N PRO A 47 -13.97 1.43 -0.05
CA PRO A 47 -14.89 1.77 -1.14
C PRO A 47 -16.21 2.41 -0.64
N PHE A 48 -16.43 2.45 0.68
CA PHE A 48 -17.72 2.78 1.30
C PHE A 48 -18.30 4.15 0.94
N ALA A 49 -17.48 5.20 0.79
CA ALA A 49 -17.98 6.53 0.41
C ALA A 49 -18.79 6.49 -0.89
N GLY A 50 -18.42 5.65 -1.86
CA GLY A 50 -19.14 5.55 -3.11
C GLY A 50 -20.43 4.73 -3.02
N LEU A 51 -20.71 4.08 -1.88
CA LEU A 51 -21.93 3.30 -1.65
C LEU A 51 -23.08 4.14 -1.04
N ASP A 52 -22.79 5.36 -0.58
CA ASP A 52 -23.79 6.37 -0.18
C ASP A 52 -24.75 6.69 -1.33
N THR A 53 -25.90 7.30 -1.05
CA THR A 53 -26.74 7.85 -2.13
C THR A 53 -25.99 8.96 -2.90
N VAL A 54 -26.38 9.21 -4.16
CA VAL A 54 -25.76 10.29 -4.95
C VAL A 54 -25.85 11.66 -4.26
N ALA A 55 -26.93 11.90 -3.50
CA ALA A 55 -27.15 13.13 -2.76
C ALA A 55 -26.18 13.26 -1.56
N GLU A 56 -26.01 12.19 -0.79
CA GLU A 56 -25.08 12.14 0.34
C GLU A 56 -23.63 12.23 -0.13
N PHE A 57 -23.25 11.48 -1.17
CA PHE A 57 -21.91 11.54 -1.76
C PHE A 57 -21.59 12.96 -2.24
N ALA A 58 -22.51 13.58 -2.99
CA ALA A 58 -22.33 14.94 -3.49
C ALA A 58 -22.21 15.95 -2.34
N SER A 59 -23.08 15.83 -1.32
CA SER A 59 -23.05 16.67 -0.13
C SER A 59 -21.71 16.57 0.61
N ARG A 60 -21.26 15.35 0.92
CA ARG A 60 -19.99 15.09 1.61
C ARG A 60 -18.77 15.57 0.81
N ALA A 61 -18.82 15.48 -0.52
CA ALA A 61 -17.76 15.98 -1.40
C ALA A 61 -17.82 17.50 -1.61
N GLY A 62 -18.88 18.17 -1.14
CA GLY A 62 -19.11 19.60 -1.37
C GLY A 62 -19.39 19.94 -2.83
N ILE A 63 -20.01 19.02 -3.58
CA ILE A 63 -20.35 19.19 -5.01
C ILE A 63 -21.86 19.01 -5.24
N SER A 64 -22.33 19.37 -6.42
CA SER A 64 -23.73 19.12 -6.83
C SER A 64 -23.95 17.67 -7.25
N ALA A 65 -25.17 17.14 -7.10
CA ALA A 65 -25.51 15.80 -7.59
C ALA A 65 -25.25 15.62 -9.11
N PRO A 66 -25.54 16.59 -10.00
CA PRO A 66 -25.11 16.52 -11.40
C PRO A 66 -23.59 16.47 -11.59
N SER A 67 -22.81 17.15 -10.74
CA SER A 67 -21.34 17.05 -10.76
C SER A 67 -20.86 15.66 -10.36
N ALA A 68 -21.49 15.04 -9.35
CA ALA A 68 -21.19 13.66 -8.95
C ALA A 68 -21.49 12.65 -10.07
N LEU A 69 -22.61 12.83 -10.77
CA LEU A 69 -22.97 12.01 -11.95
C LEU A 69 -21.93 12.17 -13.07
N ARG A 70 -21.54 13.40 -13.40
CA ARG A 70 -20.49 13.63 -14.40
C ARG A 70 -19.15 13.00 -14.01
N PHE A 71 -18.79 13.05 -12.73
CA PHE A 71 -17.57 12.42 -12.22
C PHE A 71 -17.59 10.91 -12.43
N VAL A 72 -18.66 10.20 -12.04
CA VAL A 72 -18.72 8.74 -12.25
C VAL A 72 -18.78 8.37 -13.74
N THR A 73 -19.41 9.19 -14.59
CA THR A 73 -19.34 9.00 -16.05
C THR A 73 -17.94 9.23 -16.60
N ARG A 74 -17.20 10.21 -16.09
CA ARG A 74 -15.78 10.44 -16.43
C ARG A 74 -14.89 9.27 -16.03
N LEU A 75 -15.25 8.56 -14.96
CA LEU A 75 -14.63 7.29 -14.53
C LEU A 75 -15.09 6.08 -15.37
N GLY A 76 -15.92 6.27 -16.40
CA GLY A 76 -16.33 5.23 -17.34
C GLY A 76 -17.59 4.45 -16.93
N PHE A 77 -18.31 4.88 -15.90
CA PHE A 77 -19.57 4.23 -15.49
C PHE A 77 -20.77 4.85 -16.20
N SER A 78 -21.75 4.02 -16.52
CA SER A 78 -23.00 4.48 -17.18
C SER A 78 -23.86 5.36 -16.27
N GLY A 79 -23.64 5.32 -14.96
CA GLY A 79 -24.27 6.17 -13.96
C GLY A 79 -23.90 5.76 -12.54
N PHE A 80 -24.50 6.43 -11.55
CA PHE A 80 -24.22 6.16 -10.14
C PHE A 80 -24.56 4.73 -9.68
N PRO A 81 -25.68 4.11 -10.11
CA PRO A 81 -25.97 2.71 -9.76
C PRO A 81 -24.94 1.70 -10.27
N ASP A 82 -24.42 1.92 -11.48
CA ASP A 82 -23.39 1.08 -12.12
C ASP A 82 -22.04 1.22 -11.38
N PHE A 83 -21.66 2.46 -11.04
CA PHE A 83 -20.53 2.75 -10.17
C PHE A 83 -20.65 2.06 -8.80
N GLN A 84 -21.81 2.15 -8.14
CA GLN A 84 -22.04 1.46 -6.87
C GLN A 84 -21.97 -0.07 -7.00
N LYS A 85 -22.49 -0.63 -8.11
CA LYS A 85 -22.42 -2.07 -8.37
C LYS A 85 -20.96 -2.53 -8.43
N HIS A 86 -20.13 -1.82 -9.19
CA HIS A 86 -18.69 -2.11 -9.27
C HIS A 86 -17.98 -2.03 -7.91
N LEU A 87 -18.30 -1.03 -7.09
CA LEU A 87 -17.73 -0.93 -5.74
C LEU A 87 -18.15 -2.09 -4.82
N ARG A 88 -19.38 -2.60 -4.95
CA ARG A 88 -19.82 -3.80 -4.22
C ARG A 88 -19.06 -5.04 -4.69
N GLU A 89 -18.84 -5.19 -5.99
CA GLU A 89 -18.03 -6.29 -6.55
C GLU A 89 -16.59 -6.25 -6.03
N GLU A 90 -15.97 -5.07 -5.93
CA GLU A 90 -14.65 -4.93 -5.31
C GLU A 90 -14.65 -5.29 -3.83
N LEU A 91 -15.67 -4.86 -3.07
CA LEU A 91 -15.80 -5.20 -1.65
C LEU A 91 -16.00 -6.70 -1.44
N GLU A 92 -16.83 -7.35 -2.26
CA GLU A 92 -17.00 -8.80 -2.25
C GLU A 92 -15.68 -9.50 -2.57
N ALA A 93 -14.94 -9.01 -3.57
CA ALA A 93 -13.62 -9.54 -3.92
C ALA A 93 -12.63 -9.43 -2.76
N GLN A 94 -12.69 -8.37 -1.94
CA GLN A 94 -11.90 -8.22 -0.70
C GLN A 94 -12.32 -9.19 0.40
N LEU A 95 -13.61 -9.51 0.49
CA LEU A 95 -14.17 -10.38 1.52
C LEU A 95 -14.09 -11.88 1.18
N LEU A 96 -13.70 -12.25 -0.05
CA LEU A 96 -13.48 -13.67 -0.41
C LEU A 96 -12.55 -14.33 0.63
N SER A 97 -13.01 -15.46 1.17
CA SER A 97 -12.22 -16.23 2.12
C SER A 97 -10.97 -16.80 1.41
N PRO A 98 -9.88 -17.09 2.15
CA PRO A 98 -8.73 -17.79 1.58
C PRO A 98 -9.12 -19.06 0.82
N LEU A 99 -10.13 -19.78 1.30
CA LEU A 99 -10.65 -21.01 0.69
C LEU A 99 -11.39 -20.79 -0.63
N ALA A 100 -11.96 -19.62 -0.85
CA ALA A 100 -12.65 -19.26 -2.09
C ALA A 100 -11.68 -18.71 -3.16
N LYS A 101 -10.46 -18.33 -2.77
CA LYS A 101 -9.47 -17.69 -3.65
C LYS A 101 -8.83 -18.67 -4.63
N ALA A 102 -8.66 -19.92 -4.22
CA ALA A 102 -8.46 -21.04 -5.11
C ALA A 102 -9.65 -22.00 -4.97
N GLY A 103 -10.66 -21.84 -5.83
CA GLY A 103 -11.44 -23.01 -6.24
C GLY A 103 -10.48 -24.11 -6.75
N PRO A 104 -10.84 -25.41 -6.67
CA PRO A 104 -9.95 -26.52 -7.02
C PRO A 104 -9.26 -26.18 -8.32
N ALA A 105 -7.93 -26.00 -8.23
CA ALA A 105 -7.08 -25.35 -9.20
C ALA A 105 -7.68 -25.45 -10.59
N ASP A 106 -8.09 -24.29 -11.14
CA ASP A 106 -8.40 -24.21 -12.55
C ASP A 106 -7.26 -24.94 -13.27
N LYS A 107 -7.62 -25.96 -14.02
CA LYS A 107 -6.70 -26.83 -14.74
C LYS A 107 -6.11 -25.98 -15.84
N SER A 108 -5.29 -24.99 -15.50
CA SER A 108 -4.53 -24.20 -16.44
C SER A 108 -3.59 -25.18 -17.11
N GLN A 109 -4.02 -25.62 -18.28
CA GLN A 109 -3.34 -26.60 -19.09
C GLN A 109 -1.94 -26.06 -19.41
N GLY A 110 -0.90 -26.62 -18.76
CA GLY A 110 0.46 -26.65 -19.32
C GLY A 110 1.58 -25.88 -18.61
N ALA A 111 1.34 -24.88 -17.76
CA ALA A 111 2.43 -24.14 -17.11
C ALA A 111 2.83 -24.75 -15.74
N PRO A 112 4.14 -24.96 -15.45
CA PRO A 112 4.57 -25.38 -14.12
C PRO A 112 4.15 -24.38 -13.02
N ALA A 113 3.75 -24.88 -11.84
CA ALA A 113 3.22 -24.05 -10.74
C ALA A 113 4.14 -22.87 -10.36
N LEU A 114 5.46 -23.08 -10.33
CA LEU A 114 6.43 -22.02 -10.06
C LEU A 114 6.47 -20.94 -11.16
N SER A 115 6.28 -21.33 -12.43
CA SER A 115 6.25 -20.38 -13.55
C SER A 115 5.00 -19.51 -13.51
N SER A 116 3.84 -20.09 -13.22
CA SER A 116 2.60 -19.31 -13.07
C SER A 116 2.68 -18.37 -11.87
N PHE A 117 3.23 -18.83 -10.75
CA PHE A 117 3.45 -18.01 -9.57
C PHE A 117 4.42 -16.85 -9.85
N SER A 118 5.55 -17.12 -10.51
CA SER A 118 6.54 -16.09 -10.82
C SER A 118 5.99 -15.06 -11.80
N GLU A 119 5.24 -15.47 -12.82
CA GLU A 119 4.59 -14.56 -13.76
C GLU A 119 3.60 -13.62 -13.06
N ALA A 120 2.76 -14.15 -12.16
CA ALA A 120 1.84 -13.34 -11.37
C ALA A 120 2.58 -12.34 -10.46
N VAL A 121 3.63 -12.79 -9.76
CA VAL A 121 4.40 -11.91 -8.87
C VAL A 121 5.17 -10.85 -9.65
N ILE A 122 5.78 -11.18 -10.79
CA ILE A 122 6.45 -10.19 -11.66
C ILE A 122 5.43 -9.16 -12.17
N GLY A 123 4.22 -9.60 -12.52
CA GLY A 123 3.11 -8.72 -12.86
C GLY A 123 2.78 -7.73 -11.74
N ASN A 124 2.67 -8.21 -10.50
CA ASN A 124 2.45 -7.34 -9.34
C ASN A 124 3.55 -6.31 -9.16
N LEU A 125 4.83 -6.69 -9.31
CA LEU A 125 5.95 -5.76 -9.12
C LEU A 125 5.88 -4.61 -10.13
N ARG A 126 5.61 -4.92 -11.41
CA ARG A 126 5.46 -3.90 -12.47
C ARG A 126 4.28 -2.99 -12.17
N ALA A 127 3.10 -3.57 -11.94
CA ALA A 127 1.90 -2.81 -11.67
C ALA A 127 2.00 -1.96 -10.40
N THR A 128 2.71 -2.44 -9.37
CA THR A 128 2.99 -1.64 -8.15
C THR A 128 3.78 -0.38 -8.47
N VAL A 129 4.88 -0.50 -9.22
CA VAL A 129 5.72 0.66 -9.57
C VAL A 129 4.98 1.63 -10.49
N GLU A 130 4.22 1.14 -11.45
CA GLU A 130 3.43 1.96 -12.38
C GLU A 130 2.34 2.78 -11.68
N ASN A 131 1.83 2.31 -10.53
CA ASN A 131 0.73 2.94 -9.78
C ASN A 131 1.19 3.84 -8.62
N ILE A 132 2.50 4.04 -8.45
CA ILE A 132 3.03 4.96 -7.44
C ILE A 132 3.53 6.22 -8.13
N ALA A 133 2.90 7.34 -7.79
CA ALA A 133 3.36 8.65 -8.26
C ALA A 133 4.80 8.90 -7.77
N PRO A 134 5.76 9.26 -8.65
CA PRO A 134 7.14 9.51 -8.25
C PRO A 134 7.27 10.57 -7.14
N ALA A 135 6.42 11.61 -7.19
CA ALA A 135 6.38 12.67 -6.18
C ALA A 135 5.96 12.16 -4.79
N GLU A 136 5.06 11.17 -4.74
CA GLU A 136 4.58 10.58 -3.49
C GLU A 136 5.69 9.74 -2.84
N PHE A 137 6.37 8.91 -3.64
CA PHE A 137 7.53 8.15 -3.18
C PHE A 137 8.64 9.08 -2.65
N GLU A 138 8.96 10.14 -3.40
CA GLU A 138 9.96 11.14 -2.99
C GLU A 138 9.57 11.90 -1.71
N ALA A 139 8.27 12.18 -1.51
CA ALA A 139 7.78 12.79 -0.28
C ALA A 139 8.00 11.87 0.92
N VAL A 140 7.75 10.57 0.77
CA VAL A 140 8.02 9.56 1.81
C VAL A 140 9.51 9.45 2.09
N VAL A 141 10.37 9.36 1.06
CA VAL A 141 11.83 9.33 1.25
C VAL A 141 12.32 10.57 2.00
N THR A 142 11.78 11.74 1.68
CA THR A 142 12.11 13.02 2.35
C THR A 142 11.73 12.97 3.82
N LEU A 143 10.52 12.50 4.13
CA LEU A 143 10.04 12.34 5.50
C LEU A 143 10.91 11.37 6.31
N LEU A 144 11.22 10.20 5.74
CA LEU A 144 12.00 9.15 6.40
C LEU A 144 13.50 9.48 6.49
N SER A 145 13.95 10.50 5.77
CA SER A 145 15.33 10.99 5.83
C SER A 145 15.53 12.11 6.85
N ASP A 146 14.48 12.69 7.44
CA ASP A 146 14.63 13.78 8.42
C ASP A 146 15.12 13.23 9.78
N PRO A 147 16.36 13.50 10.23
CA PRO A 147 16.92 12.94 11.46
C PRO A 147 16.18 13.38 12.73
N ARG A 148 15.37 14.44 12.64
CA ARG A 148 14.59 14.98 13.77
C ARG A 148 13.30 14.19 14.02
N ARG A 149 12.92 13.31 13.10
CA ARG A 149 11.73 12.45 13.21
C ARG A 149 12.07 11.13 13.89
N HIS A 150 11.20 10.63 14.77
CA HIS A 150 11.24 9.23 15.18
C HIS A 150 10.41 8.41 14.19
N ILE A 151 10.94 7.28 13.73
CA ILE A 151 10.23 6.37 12.82
C ILE A 151 9.84 5.11 13.60
N HIS A 152 8.54 4.84 13.63
CA HIS A 152 7.97 3.64 14.23
C HIS A 152 7.41 2.75 13.12
N PHE A 153 7.98 1.56 12.97
CA PHE A 153 7.45 0.55 12.06
C PHE A 153 6.39 -0.29 12.76
N THR A 154 5.29 -0.59 12.07
CA THR A 154 4.24 -1.48 12.58
C THR A 154 3.56 -2.24 11.45
N GLY A 155 2.95 -3.37 11.76
CA GLY A 155 2.16 -4.13 10.82
C GLY A 155 1.39 -5.24 11.52
N GLY A 156 0.45 -5.83 10.79
CA GLY A 156 -0.36 -6.94 11.25
C GLY A 156 0.43 -8.26 11.40
N ARG A 157 -0.30 -9.36 11.59
CA ARG A 157 0.15 -10.74 11.76
C ARG A 157 1.15 -11.19 10.69
N PHE A 158 0.93 -10.82 9.43
CA PHE A 158 1.83 -11.19 8.33
C PHE A 158 2.70 -10.01 7.87
N THR A 159 2.15 -8.81 7.86
CA THR A 159 2.86 -7.61 7.41
C THR A 159 3.85 -7.07 8.46
N GLY A 160 3.72 -7.46 9.72
CA GLY A 160 4.67 -7.16 10.80
C GLY A 160 6.06 -7.73 10.53
N ALA A 161 6.19 -8.82 9.76
CA ALA A 161 7.48 -9.32 9.31
C ALA A 161 8.20 -8.34 8.37
N LEU A 162 7.45 -7.69 7.47
CA LEU A 162 7.99 -6.65 6.58
C LEU A 162 8.34 -5.38 7.35
N ALA A 163 7.49 -4.99 8.30
CA ALA A 163 7.77 -3.85 9.18
C ALA A 163 9.05 -4.07 10.02
N ARG A 164 9.25 -5.27 10.58
CA ARG A 164 10.51 -5.65 11.25
C ARG A 164 11.70 -5.66 10.30
N TYR A 165 11.53 -6.20 9.09
CA TYR A 165 12.57 -6.17 8.06
C TYR A 165 12.99 -4.73 7.73
N ALA A 166 12.03 -3.83 7.57
CA ALA A 166 12.27 -2.41 7.33
C ALA A 166 13.03 -1.77 8.51
N GLU A 167 12.51 -1.93 9.73
CA GLU A 167 13.14 -1.42 10.96
C GLU A 167 14.61 -1.83 11.04
N SER A 168 14.90 -3.11 10.82
CA SER A 168 16.25 -3.65 10.98
C SER A 168 17.25 -3.04 10.01
N HIS A 169 16.82 -2.68 8.80
CA HIS A 169 17.65 -1.94 7.85
C HIS A 169 17.77 -0.46 8.24
N PHE A 170 16.65 0.20 8.55
CA PHE A 170 16.64 1.63 8.87
C PHE A 170 17.43 1.94 10.15
N ARG A 171 17.44 1.05 11.16
CA ARG A 171 18.20 1.24 12.40
C ARG A 171 19.71 1.28 12.19
N ILE A 172 20.21 0.54 11.19
CA ILE A 172 21.62 0.60 10.77
C ILE A 172 21.90 1.98 10.15
N VAL A 173 21.01 2.43 9.26
CA VAL A 173 21.17 3.66 8.47
C VAL A 173 21.09 4.93 9.34
N ARG A 174 20.20 4.99 10.33
CA ARG A 174 19.99 6.17 11.18
C ARG A 174 19.47 5.83 12.58
N SER A 175 19.55 6.81 13.49
CA SER A 175 18.95 6.73 14.82
C SER A 175 17.45 7.07 14.80
N ASN A 176 16.80 6.88 15.96
CA ASN A 176 15.36 7.13 16.18
C ASN A 176 14.51 6.31 15.20
N VAL A 177 14.73 5.00 15.24
CA VAL A 177 13.99 4.00 14.48
C VAL A 177 13.69 2.86 15.43
N ASP A 178 12.41 2.49 15.55
CA ASP A 178 11.98 1.31 16.29
C ASP A 178 10.85 0.56 15.58
N PHE A 179 10.53 -0.61 16.13
CA PHE A 179 9.37 -1.40 15.74
C PHE A 179 8.42 -1.44 16.95
N ILE A 180 7.13 -1.19 16.68
CA ILE A 180 6.09 -1.28 17.71
C ILE A 180 5.84 -2.76 18.00
N GLU A 181 6.45 -3.25 19.07
CA GLU A 181 6.35 -4.62 19.54
C GLU A 181 5.26 -4.82 20.59
N GLY A 182 4.91 -6.09 20.82
CA GLY A 182 4.13 -6.52 21.96
C GLY A 182 2.64 -6.65 21.69
N GLN A 183 1.89 -6.93 22.75
CA GLN A 183 0.45 -7.12 22.67
C GLN A 183 -0.23 -5.77 22.41
N PRO A 184 -1.27 -5.70 21.55
CA PRO A 184 -2.01 -4.47 21.29
C PRO A 184 -2.49 -3.73 22.54
N ALA A 185 -2.82 -4.48 23.60
CA ALA A 185 -3.21 -3.93 24.89
C ALA A 185 -2.16 -2.99 25.51
N LEU A 186 -0.87 -3.24 25.25
CA LEU A 186 0.28 -2.47 25.76
C LEU A 186 0.70 -1.32 24.83
N TRP A 187 0.16 -1.25 23.60
CA TRP A 187 0.50 -0.16 22.70
C TRP A 187 0.04 1.19 23.25
N ARG A 188 -1.05 1.21 24.02
CA ARG A 188 -1.58 2.43 24.67
C ARG A 188 -0.56 3.12 25.57
N ASP A 189 0.30 2.37 26.24
CA ASP A 189 1.32 2.94 27.12
C ASP A 189 2.41 3.66 26.28
N ARG A 190 2.77 3.09 25.12
CA ARG A 190 3.71 3.71 24.18
C ARG A 190 3.12 4.91 23.43
N MET A 191 1.81 4.91 23.20
CA MET A 191 1.12 6.02 22.54
C MET A 191 1.27 7.35 23.30
N ILE A 192 1.68 7.36 24.57
CA ILE A 192 1.94 8.58 25.34
C ILE A 192 3.12 9.38 24.74
N GLU A 193 4.10 8.68 24.17
CA GLU A 193 5.33 9.31 23.65
C GLU A 193 5.23 9.69 22.16
N ILE A 194 4.19 9.22 21.47
CA ILE A 194 3.97 9.48 20.04
C ILE A 194 3.24 10.82 19.85
N GLY A 195 3.74 11.65 18.94
CA GLY A 195 3.14 12.92 18.60
C GLY A 195 3.69 13.54 17.31
N LYS A 196 3.71 14.87 17.25
CA LYS A 196 3.94 15.66 16.01
C LYS A 196 5.29 15.45 15.34
N LYS A 197 6.27 14.88 16.05
CA LYS A 197 7.63 14.60 15.51
C LYS A 197 7.76 13.16 15.02
N ASP A 198 6.75 12.34 15.22
CA ASP A 198 6.84 10.91 14.96
C ASP A 198 6.19 10.57 13.62
N VAL A 199 6.73 9.51 13.02
CA VAL A 199 6.26 8.95 11.76
C VAL A 199 5.96 7.48 12.01
N ILE A 200 4.71 7.07 11.79
CA ILE A 200 4.36 5.65 11.79
C ILE A 200 4.38 5.15 10.36
N VAL A 201 5.20 4.14 10.10
CA VAL A 201 5.21 3.39 8.85
C VAL A 201 4.45 2.09 9.07
N ALA A 202 3.19 2.08 8.67
CA ALA A 202 2.27 0.97 8.86
C ALA A 202 2.20 0.10 7.61
N PHE A 203 2.22 -1.22 7.81
CA PHE A 203 1.99 -2.20 6.76
C PHE A 203 0.69 -2.94 7.04
N ASP A 204 -0.29 -2.81 6.16
CA ASP A 204 -1.59 -3.43 6.35
C ASP A 204 -2.23 -3.78 5.01
N ILE A 205 -2.57 -5.04 4.82
CA ILE A 205 -3.20 -5.54 3.60
C ILE A 205 -4.43 -6.38 3.94
N ARG A 206 -5.26 -6.61 2.93
CA ARG A 206 -6.54 -7.31 2.92
C ARG A 206 -6.70 -8.32 4.04
N ARG A 207 -7.86 -8.25 4.71
CA ARG A 207 -8.08 -8.71 6.10
C ARG A 207 -7.34 -7.78 7.07
N TYR A 208 -7.57 -6.48 6.86
CA TYR A 208 -7.02 -5.38 7.61
C TYR A 208 -7.28 -5.57 9.09
N GLN A 209 -6.26 -5.29 9.90
CA GLN A 209 -6.38 -5.52 11.34
C GLN A 209 -6.84 -4.28 12.09
N GLU A 210 -7.87 -4.49 12.91
CA GLU A 210 -8.48 -3.43 13.72
C GLU A 210 -7.50 -2.83 14.73
N ASP A 211 -6.60 -3.64 15.29
CA ASP A 211 -5.60 -3.17 16.25
C ASP A 211 -4.59 -2.20 15.61
N VAL A 212 -4.02 -2.54 14.45
CA VAL A 212 -3.11 -1.66 13.70
C VAL A 212 -3.84 -0.41 13.23
N THR A 213 -5.11 -0.55 12.82
CA THR A 213 -5.97 0.58 12.44
C THR A 213 -6.16 1.55 13.61
N ALA A 214 -6.59 1.05 14.76
CA ALA A 214 -6.81 1.84 15.96
C ALA A 214 -5.53 2.55 16.45
N LEU A 215 -4.38 1.88 16.33
CA LEU A 215 -3.08 2.48 16.62
C LEU A 215 -2.79 3.68 15.72
N CYS A 216 -2.93 3.52 14.41
CA CYS A 216 -2.65 4.60 13.45
C CYS A 216 -3.62 5.77 13.61
N GLU A 217 -4.91 5.50 13.87
CA GLU A 217 -5.90 6.54 14.15
C GLU A 217 -5.56 7.32 15.43
N THR A 218 -5.12 6.63 16.48
CA THR A 218 -4.72 7.27 17.74
C THR A 218 -3.49 8.14 17.55
N ALA A 219 -2.48 7.63 16.84
CA ALA A 219 -1.25 8.36 16.54
C ALA A 219 -1.51 9.61 15.70
N ALA A 220 -2.36 9.50 14.68
CA ALA A 220 -2.77 10.62 13.85
C ALA A 220 -3.49 11.70 14.67
N LYS A 221 -4.37 11.32 15.61
CA LYS A 221 -5.03 12.27 16.53
C LYS A 221 -4.04 13.02 17.42
N GLN A 222 -2.89 12.41 17.74
CA GLN A 222 -1.78 13.06 18.48
C GLN A 222 -0.85 13.87 17.58
N GLY A 223 -1.09 13.87 16.27
CA GLY A 223 -0.36 14.64 15.26
C GLY A 223 0.81 13.92 14.61
N ALA A 224 0.99 12.61 14.87
CA ALA A 224 1.99 11.81 14.16
C ALA A 224 1.65 11.73 12.67
N THR A 225 2.69 11.65 11.83
CA THR A 225 2.50 11.47 10.39
C THR A 225 2.40 9.98 10.09
N ILE A 226 1.34 9.54 9.42
CA ILE A 226 1.15 8.14 9.06
C ILE A 226 1.56 7.93 7.59
N VAL A 227 2.45 6.98 7.34
CA VAL A 227 2.81 6.44 6.02
C VAL A 227 2.29 5.01 5.97
N LEU A 228 1.45 4.71 4.99
CA LEU A 228 0.81 3.41 4.86
C LEU A 228 1.33 2.69 3.61
N LEU A 229 1.88 1.49 3.80
CA LEU A 229 2.12 0.52 2.75
C LEU A 229 0.97 -0.49 2.78
N THR A 230 0.18 -0.54 1.72
CA THR A 230 -1.08 -1.31 1.68
C THR A 230 -1.31 -1.94 0.32
N ASP A 231 -2.46 -2.55 0.10
CA ASP A 231 -2.87 -3.12 -1.17
C ASP A 231 -3.77 -2.15 -1.97
N PRO A 232 -4.14 -2.48 -3.23
CA PRO A 232 -4.93 -1.58 -4.08
C PRO A 232 -6.27 -1.15 -3.51
N TRP A 233 -6.88 -1.98 -2.66
CA TRP A 233 -8.20 -1.76 -2.08
C TRP A 233 -8.22 -0.78 -0.90
N LEU A 234 -7.05 -0.34 -0.46
CA LEU A 234 -6.85 0.63 0.62
C LEU A 234 -7.35 0.16 2.00
N SER A 235 -6.40 -0.12 2.89
CA SER A 235 -6.67 -0.28 4.32
C SER A 235 -7.44 0.93 4.90
N PRO A 236 -8.34 0.74 5.89
CA PRO A 236 -8.96 1.83 6.63
C PRO A 236 -7.98 2.87 7.18
N ILE A 237 -6.73 2.48 7.42
CA ILE A 237 -5.64 3.39 7.82
C ILE A 237 -5.44 4.52 6.80
N ALA A 238 -5.80 4.31 5.52
CA ALA A 238 -5.70 5.32 4.47
C ALA A 238 -6.48 6.61 4.80
N ARG A 239 -7.51 6.54 5.66
CA ARG A 239 -8.27 7.70 6.18
C ARG A 239 -7.40 8.71 6.91
N VAL A 240 -6.40 8.22 7.63
CA VAL A 240 -5.51 9.01 8.50
C VAL A 240 -4.07 9.03 7.98
N ALA A 241 -3.79 8.28 6.92
CA ALA A 241 -2.51 8.27 6.23
C ALA A 241 -2.27 9.59 5.50
N ARG A 242 -1.11 10.20 5.75
CA ARG A 242 -0.64 11.31 4.92
C ARG A 242 -0.11 10.82 3.58
N HIS A 243 0.55 9.66 3.61
CA HIS A 243 1.12 9.03 2.43
C HIS A 243 0.66 7.58 2.31
N VAL A 244 0.29 7.16 1.11
CA VAL A 244 -0.20 5.81 0.84
C VAL A 244 0.53 5.22 -0.36
N LEU A 245 1.22 4.11 -0.14
CA LEU A 245 1.95 3.36 -1.17
C LEU A 245 1.26 2.00 -1.37
N PRO A 246 0.33 1.89 -2.34
CA PRO A 246 -0.36 0.65 -2.64
C PRO A 246 0.56 -0.30 -3.42
N ALA A 247 0.52 -1.59 -3.09
CA ALA A 247 1.26 -2.66 -3.74
C ALA A 247 0.33 -3.81 -4.12
N HIS A 248 0.47 -4.33 -5.33
CA HIS A 248 -0.31 -5.48 -5.78
C HIS A 248 0.11 -6.76 -5.05
N ILE A 249 -0.90 -7.52 -4.59
CA ILE A 249 -0.71 -8.69 -3.73
C ILE A 249 -1.22 -10.01 -4.33
N VAL A 250 -1.58 -10.03 -5.62
CA VAL A 250 -2.19 -11.20 -6.26
C VAL A 250 -1.20 -12.38 -6.31
N ALA A 251 -1.65 -13.58 -6.01
CA ALA A 251 -0.89 -14.80 -6.22
C ALA A 251 -1.85 -15.92 -6.63
N PRO A 252 -1.42 -16.90 -7.46
CA PRO A 252 -2.22 -18.08 -7.79
C PRO A 252 -2.23 -19.06 -6.59
N SER A 253 -2.76 -18.60 -5.46
CA SER A 253 -2.83 -19.33 -4.20
C SER A 253 -3.88 -18.74 -3.28
N ASN A 254 -4.18 -19.45 -2.18
CA ASN A 254 -5.04 -18.94 -1.10
C ASN A 254 -4.44 -17.77 -0.32
N TRP A 255 -3.17 -17.50 -0.55
CA TRP A 255 -2.38 -16.47 0.13
C TRP A 255 -2.17 -15.26 -0.79
N ASP A 256 -1.76 -14.16 -0.17
CA ASP A 256 -1.40 -12.92 -0.84
C ASP A 256 0.12 -12.82 -0.95
N SER A 257 0.62 -12.28 -2.05
CA SER A 257 2.04 -12.04 -2.25
C SER A 257 2.47 -10.71 -1.62
N SER A 258 3.41 -10.77 -0.70
CA SER A 258 4.03 -9.58 -0.08
C SER A 258 5.15 -8.97 -0.93
N ALA A 259 5.44 -9.51 -2.11
CA ALA A 259 6.60 -9.13 -2.90
C ALA A 259 6.59 -7.64 -3.32
N GLY A 260 5.41 -7.09 -3.65
CA GLY A 260 5.28 -5.67 -3.97
C GLY A 260 5.60 -4.77 -2.77
N LEU A 261 5.11 -5.12 -1.57
CA LEU A 261 5.43 -4.38 -0.34
C LEU A 261 6.93 -4.46 -0.01
N LEU A 262 7.54 -5.62 -0.20
CA LEU A 262 8.98 -5.80 0.00
C LEU A 262 9.79 -4.95 -0.98
N LEU A 263 9.41 -4.94 -2.27
CA LEU A 263 10.03 -4.08 -3.28
C LEU A 263 10.00 -2.60 -2.85
N LEU A 264 8.86 -2.10 -2.38
CA LEU A 264 8.74 -0.72 -1.91
C LEU A 264 9.61 -0.45 -0.68
N THR A 265 9.64 -1.42 0.24
CA THR A 265 10.46 -1.33 1.44
C THR A 265 11.94 -1.25 1.10
N GLU A 266 12.44 -2.14 0.24
CA GLU A 266 13.82 -2.16 -0.20
C GLU A 266 14.19 -0.88 -0.98
N ALA A 267 13.30 -0.40 -1.84
CA ALA A 267 13.48 0.86 -2.55
C ALA A 267 13.58 2.06 -1.58
N LEU A 268 12.71 2.13 -0.57
CA LEU A 268 12.76 3.15 0.48
C LEU A 268 14.07 3.09 1.26
N VAL A 269 14.47 1.89 1.74
CA VAL A 269 15.75 1.67 2.44
C VAL A 269 16.92 2.15 1.59
N ALA A 270 17.02 1.70 0.34
CA ALA A 270 18.12 2.04 -0.55
C ALA A 270 18.18 3.55 -0.82
N THR A 271 17.04 4.18 -1.05
CA THR A 271 16.97 5.60 -1.40
C THR A 271 17.26 6.50 -0.21
N VAL A 272 16.73 6.16 0.98
CA VAL A 272 17.04 6.86 2.23
C VAL A 272 18.51 6.69 2.59
N THR A 273 19.08 5.48 2.45
CA THR A 273 20.51 5.24 2.69
C THR A 273 21.38 6.10 1.79
N LYS A 274 21.05 6.17 0.49
CA LYS A 274 21.76 7.03 -0.46
C LYS A 274 21.66 8.51 -0.08
N ARG A 275 20.49 8.97 0.35
CA ARG A 275 20.26 10.37 0.77
C ARG A 275 21.03 10.72 2.04
N LEU A 276 21.17 9.76 2.96
CA LEU A 276 21.83 9.91 4.25
C LEU A 276 23.28 9.43 4.26
N TRP A 277 23.89 9.18 3.10
CA TRP A 277 25.16 8.45 2.97
C TRP A 277 26.27 8.98 3.89
N GLU A 278 26.47 10.29 3.95
CA GLU A 278 27.48 10.93 4.80
C GLU A 278 27.33 10.60 6.29
N THR A 279 26.09 10.38 6.76
CA THR A 279 25.80 10.01 8.15
C THR A 279 25.60 8.51 8.35
N ALA A 280 25.16 7.80 7.32
CA ALA A 280 24.89 6.37 7.34
C ALA A 280 26.19 5.54 7.27
N LYS A 281 27.13 5.93 6.42
CA LYS A 281 28.39 5.19 6.22
C LYS A 281 29.17 5.00 7.52
N PRO A 282 29.45 6.04 8.35
CA PRO A 282 30.16 5.85 9.61
C PRO A 282 29.42 4.94 10.61
N ARG A 283 28.07 4.96 10.59
CA ARG A 283 27.25 4.08 11.43
C ARG A 283 27.35 2.63 10.98
N MET A 284 27.30 2.40 9.66
CA MET A 284 27.46 1.07 9.07
C MET A 284 28.84 0.49 9.39
N GLU A 285 29.92 1.27 9.22
CA GLU A 285 31.27 0.87 9.61
C GLU A 285 31.39 0.57 11.11
N ALA A 286 30.71 1.35 11.97
CA ALA A 286 30.68 1.08 13.41
C ALA A 286 29.95 -0.24 13.74
N VAL A 287 28.83 -0.52 13.08
CA VAL A 287 28.11 -1.80 13.21
C VAL A 287 28.95 -2.96 12.72
N GLU A 288 29.69 -2.81 11.61
CA GLU A 288 30.61 -3.82 11.08
C GLU A 288 31.74 -4.12 12.06
N ARG A 289 32.37 -3.09 12.63
CA ARG A 289 33.40 -3.27 13.67
C ARG A 289 32.87 -4.07 14.87
N LEU A 290 31.72 -3.66 15.42
CA LEU A 290 31.09 -4.35 16.55
C LEU A 290 30.69 -5.81 16.24
N ARG A 291 30.41 -6.14 14.98
CA ARG A 291 30.12 -7.53 14.55
C ARG A 291 31.40 -8.35 14.33
N SER A 292 32.50 -7.69 13.98
CA SER A 292 33.81 -8.33 13.78
C SER A 292 34.56 -8.58 15.09
N GLU A 293 34.31 -7.73 16.10
CA GLU A 293 34.72 -7.91 17.49
C GLU A 293 33.83 -9.02 18.08
N LYS A 294 34.28 -10.28 17.95
CA LYS A 294 33.55 -11.45 18.44
C LYS A 294 33.15 -11.30 19.92
N ALA A 295 31.92 -11.73 20.22
CA ALA A 295 31.48 -12.16 21.54
C ALA A 295 32.39 -13.24 22.14
#